data_AF-A0A925HLX2-F1
#
_entry.id   AF-A0A925HLX2-F1
#
_cell.length_a   1.000
_cell.length_b   1.000
_cell.length_c   1.000
_cell.angle_alpha   90.00
_cell.angle_beta   90.00
_cell.angle_gamma   90.00
#
_symmetry.space_group_name_H-M   'P 1'
#
loop_
_entity.id
_entity.type
_entity.pdbx_description
1 polymer ?
#
loop_
_entity_poly.entity_id
_entity_poly.type
_entity_poly.pdbx_seq_one_letter_code
_entity_poly.pdbx_strand_id
1 'polypeptide(L)' 'MNVLKAEKKLAVISALTEGCSIRSIVRMTGVHKKTIMNLLVEVGTRCQWDITLT' A
#
# COMPACT_ATOMS: atom_id res chain seq x y z
N MET A 1 -16.16 -2.60 -5.95
CA MET A 1 -14.74 -2.50 -5.55
C MET A 1 -14.22 -1.17 -6.08
N ASN A 2 -13.92 -0.19 -5.22
CA ASN A 2 -13.49 1.12 -5.69
C ASN A 2 -11.98 1.06 -6.00
N VAL A 3 -11.62 1.21 -7.27
CA VAL A 3 -10.23 1.06 -7.73
C VAL A 3 -9.49 2.36 -7.42
N LEU A 4 -8.52 2.30 -6.52
CA LEU A 4 -7.64 3.43 -6.23
C LEU A 4 -6.80 3.76 -7.48
N LYS A 5 -6.74 5.04 -7.86
CA LYS A 5 -5.84 5.51 -8.92
C LYS A 5 -4.38 5.13 -8.61
N ALA A 6 -3.60 4.83 -9.65
CA ALA A 6 -2.21 4.40 -9.52
C ALA A 6 -1.36 5.38 -8.69
N GLU A 7 -1.53 6.69 -8.90
CA GLU A 7 -0.84 7.76 -8.15
C GLU A 7 -1.05 7.63 -6.63
N LYS A 8 -2.29 7.37 -6.20
CA LYS A 8 -2.60 7.17 -4.77
C LYS A 8 -2.01 5.88 -4.23
N LYS A 9 -1.98 4.81 -5.03
CA LYS A 9 -1.34 3.56 -4.62
C LYS A 9 0.15 3.80 -4.40
N LEU A 10 0.81 4.50 -5.31
CA LEU A 10 2.25 4.79 -5.26
C LEU A 10 2.60 5.63 -4.03
N ALA A 11 1.82 6.67 -3.73
CA ALA A 11 1.99 7.50 -2.51
C ALA A 11 1.79 6.71 -1.20
N VAL A 12 0.86 5.73 -1.19
CA VAL A 12 0.65 4.86 -0.03
C VAL A 12 1.83 3.89 0.14
N ILE A 13 2.30 3.28 -0.95
CA ILE A 13 3.42 2.31 -0.93
C ILE A 13 4.70 3.01 -0.51
N SER A 14 5.02 4.19 -1.05
CA SER A 14 6.22 4.94 -0.67
C SER A 14 6.22 5.28 0.82
N ALA A 15 5.10 5.75 1.35
CA ALA A 15 4.97 6.05 2.77
C ALA A 15 5.11 4.78 3.65
N LEU A 16 4.59 3.63 3.19
CA LEU A 16 4.79 2.35 3.87
C LEU A 16 6.27 1.95 3.91
N THR A 17 7.00 2.11 2.80
CA THR A 17 8.44 1.79 2.73
C THR A 17 9.32 2.72 3.54
N GLU A 18 8.90 3.97 3.75
CA GLU A 18 9.57 4.95 4.61
C GLU A 18 9.28 4.74 6.11
N GLY A 19 8.45 3.75 6.47
CA GLY A 19 8.11 3.44 7.86
C GLY A 19 7.02 4.35 8.46
N CYS A 20 6.23 5.06 7.63
CA CYS A 20 5.11 5.83 8.14
C CYS A 20 4.02 4.92 8.74
N SER A 21 3.43 5.35 9.86
CA SER A 21 2.28 4.66 10.43
C SER A 21 1.06 4.74 9.52
N ILE A 22 0.20 3.72 9.53
CA ILE A 22 -1.05 3.69 8.75
C ILE A 22 -1.91 4.92 9.05
N ARG A 23 -1.95 5.41 10.30
CA ARG A 23 -2.72 6.60 10.68
C ARG A 23 -2.16 7.87 10.02
N SER A 24 -0.83 8.00 9.92
CA SER A 24 -0.19 9.10 9.18
C SER A 24 -0.61 9.06 7.71
N ILE A 25 -0.53 7.88 7.09
CA ILE A 25 -0.89 7.67 5.68
C ILE A 25 -2.36 8.00 5.42
N VAL A 26 -3.29 7.59 6.29
CA VAL A 26 -4.71 7.97 6.20
C VAL A 26 -4.88 9.48 6.16
N ARG A 27 -4.17 10.23 7.03
CA ARG A 27 -4.25 11.70 7.10
C ARG A 27 -3.63 12.38 5.89
N MET A 28 -2.52 11.86 5.35
CA MET A 28 -1.83 12.44 4.19
C MET A 28 -2.54 12.14 2.86
N THR A 29 -3.04 10.92 2.69
CA THR A 29 -3.56 10.43 1.39
C THR A 29 -5.10 10.45 1.30
N GLY A 30 -5.78 10.60 2.43
CA GLY A 30 -7.24 10.49 2.55
C GLY A 30 -7.77 9.07 2.28
N VAL A 31 -6.90 8.07 2.23
CA VAL A 31 -7.28 6.68 1.96
C VAL A 31 -7.68 6.01 3.28
N HIS A 32 -8.81 5.29 3.29
CA HIS A 32 -9.25 4.56 4.47
C HIS A 32 -8.25 3.48 4.90
N LYS A 33 -8.10 3.28 6.22
CA LYS A 33 -7.15 2.30 6.80
C LYS A 33 -7.28 0.91 6.18
N LYS A 34 -8.51 0.45 5.95
CA LYS A 34 -8.79 -0.89 5.41
C LYS A 34 -8.25 -1.04 3.99
N THR A 35 -8.36 0.00 3.18
CA THR A 35 -7.82 0.02 1.82
C THR A 35 -6.29 0.00 1.82
N ILE A 36 -5.65 0.74 2.74
CA ILE A 36 -4.19 0.73 2.91
C ILE A 36 -3.70 -0.67 3.32
N MET A 37 -4.37 -1.30 4.30
CA MET A 37 -4.02 -2.66 4.75
C MET A 37 -4.19 -3.69 3.64
N ASN A 38 -5.29 -3.63 2.88
CA ASN A 38 -5.50 -4.54 1.75
C ASN A 38 -4.42 -4.37 0.69
N LEU A 39 -4.05 -3.12 0.37
CA LEU A 39 -2.99 -2.82 -0.59
C LEU A 39 -1.62 -3.34 -0.13
N LEU A 40 -1.31 -3.20 1.17
CA LEU A 40 -0.08 -3.73 1.75
C LEU A 40 0.01 -5.26 1.58
N VAL A 41 -1.08 -5.98 1.87
CA VAL A 41 -1.13 -7.45 1.70
C VAL A 41 -0.97 -7.82 0.22
N GLU A 42 -1.72 -7.18 -0.68
CA GLU A 42 -1.66 -7.43 -2.12
C GLU A 42 -0.23 -7.26 -2.68
N VAL A 43 0.44 -6.15 -2.35
CA VAL A 43 1.81 -5.87 -2.78
C VAL A 43 2.79 -6.85 -2.13
N GLY A 44 2.67 -7.10 -0.82
CA GLY A 44 3.55 -8.02 -0.08
C GLY A 44 3.48 -9.44 -0.63
N THR A 45 2.29 -9.96 -0.93
CA THR A 45 2.12 -11.28 -1.55
C THR A 45 2.76 -11.32 -2.93
N ARG A 46 2.64 -10.25 -3.73
CA ARG A 46 3.27 -10.18 -5.05
C ARG A 46 4.80 -10.17 -4.97
N CYS A 47 5.37 -9.40 -4.05
CA CYS A 47 6.82 -9.37 -3.81
C CYS A 47 7.36 -10.72 -3.31
N GLN A 48 6.61 -11.42 -2.45
CA GLN A 48 6.99 -12.76 -1.99
C GLN A 48 7.03 -13.78 -3.13
N TRP A 49 6.05 -13.75 -4.04
CA TRP A 49 6.03 -14.64 -5.20
C TRP A 49 7.17 -14.34 -6.18
N ASP A 50 7.49 -13.06 -6.43
CA ASP A 50 8.62 -12.68 -7.29
C ASP A 50 9.96 -13.21 -6.73
N ILE A 51 10.14 -13.19 -5.41
CA ILE A 51 11.35 -13.71 -4.75
C ILE A 51 11.54 -15.24 -4.93
N THR A 52 10.49 -15.98 -5.28
CA THR A 52 10.55 -17.46 -5.38
C THR A 52 10.91 -17.95 -6.79
N LEU A 53 11.01 -17.07 -7.79
CA LEU A 53 11.27 -17.43 -9.21
C LEU A 53 12.69 -17.06 -9.72
N THR A 54 13.60 -16.67 -8.82
CA THR A 54 15.04 -16.46 -9.09
C THR A 54 15.88 -17.41 -8.27
#